data_AF-R9M823-F1
#
_entry.id   AF-R9M823-F1
#
_cell.length_a   1.000
_cell.length_b   1.000
_cell.length_c   1.000
_cell.angle_alpha   90.00
_cell.angle_beta   90.00
_cell.angle_gamma   90.00
#
_symmetry.space_group_name_H-M   'P 1'
#
loop_
_entity.id
_entity.type
_entity.pdbx_description
1 polymer ?
#
loop_
_entity_poly.entity_id
_entity_poly.type
_entity_poly.pdbx_seq_one_letter_code
_entity_poly.pdbx_strand_id
1 'polypeptide(L)'
;MDVVLLHESGIYVFESKNYSGWISGSKEQRYWTQTLPAGRGWSQKRRFYNPILQNDGHLYRLYQLLRPMRFVSGPPVYFSYIVFGNRCVLKDVPRRSGIHNILNLGELFSAIQENAMEAGARLTATEIERLYNRLEPYTCVDDTVKQTHIESIRLKYR
;
A
#
# COMPACT_ATOMS: atom_id res chain seq x y z
N MET A 1 -6.29 -0.37 -5.23
CA MET A 1 -5.18 -1.09 -4.56
C MET A 1 -4.41 -1.76 -5.66
N ASP A 2 -3.12 -1.49 -5.73
CA ASP A 2 -2.28 -1.91 -6.86
C ASP A 2 -1.47 -3.15 -6.53
N VAL A 3 -0.88 -3.18 -5.33
CA VAL A 3 0.01 -4.26 -4.90
C VAL A 3 -0.29 -4.64 -3.45
N VAL A 4 -0.27 -5.94 -3.17
CA VAL A 4 -0.23 -6.50 -1.82
C VAL A 4 1.07 -7.26 -1.66
N LEU A 5 1.88 -6.88 -0.67
CA LEU A 5 3.06 -7.64 -0.27
C LEU A 5 2.74 -8.40 1.01
N LEU A 6 2.98 -9.72 0.96
CA LEU A 6 2.92 -10.59 2.13
C LEU A 6 4.34 -10.71 2.69
N HIS A 7 4.51 -10.27 3.93
CA HIS A 7 5.78 -10.34 4.64
C HIS A 7 5.56 -10.94 6.02
N GLU A 8 6.59 -11.50 6.63
CA GLU A 8 6.48 -12.09 7.97
C GLU A 8 6.03 -11.08 9.02
N SER A 9 6.28 -9.78 8.82
CA SER A 9 5.77 -8.73 9.72
C SER A 9 4.31 -8.34 9.50
N GLY A 10 3.68 -8.74 8.39
CA GLY A 10 2.29 -8.41 8.11
C GLY A 10 1.97 -8.25 6.62
N ILE A 11 0.80 -7.67 6.36
CA ILE A 11 0.24 -7.46 5.03
C ILE A 11 0.42 -5.99 4.65
N TYR A 12 1.16 -5.74 3.58
CA TYR A 12 1.47 -4.40 3.09
C TYR A 12 0.61 -4.11 1.87
N VAL A 13 -0.17 -3.04 1.94
CA VAL A 13 -1.12 -2.62 0.90
C VAL A 13 -0.64 -1.32 0.28
N PHE A 14 -0.41 -1.34 -1.04
CA PHE A 14 0.07 -0.18 -1.78
C PHE A 14 -1.00 0.35 -2.74
N GLU A 15 -1.18 1.66 -2.69
CA GLU A 15 -1.94 2.44 -3.66
C GLU A 15 -1.00 3.50 -4.25
N SER A 16 -0.58 3.31 -5.49
CA SER A 16 0.29 4.21 -6.22
C SER A 16 -0.51 5.32 -6.91
N LYS A 17 0.01 6.54 -6.88
CA LYS A 17 -0.59 7.72 -7.50
C LYS A 17 0.41 8.38 -8.43
N ASN A 18 0.10 8.32 -9.73
CA ASN A 18 0.92 8.88 -10.78
C ASN A 18 0.54 10.35 -11.07
N TYR A 19 0.86 11.24 -10.14
CA TYR A 19 0.67 12.68 -10.30
C TYR A 19 2.00 13.45 -10.38
N SER A 20 1.89 14.70 -10.81
CA SER A 20 2.97 15.68 -10.83
C SER A 20 2.51 17.01 -10.23
N GLY A 21 3.45 17.93 -9.98
CA GLY A 21 3.15 19.25 -9.42
C GLY A 21 2.95 19.20 -7.90
N TRP A 22 2.05 20.02 -7.36
CA TRP A 22 1.77 20.03 -5.91
C TRP A 22 0.50 19.28 -5.60
N ILE A 23 0.55 18.47 -4.55
CA ILE A 23 -0.61 17.78 -4.01
C ILE A 23 -0.97 18.38 -2.65
N SER A 24 -2.25 18.69 -2.47
CA SER A 24 -2.81 19.12 -1.20
C SER A 24 -4.13 18.43 -0.91
N GLY A 25 -4.34 18.09 0.36
CA GLY A 25 -5.53 17.39 0.81
C GLY A 25 -5.41 16.80 2.21
N SER A 26 -6.55 16.65 2.87
CA SER A 26 -6.68 16.08 4.22
C SER A 26 -7.64 14.89 4.22
N LYS A 27 -7.74 14.16 5.34
CA LYS A 27 -8.62 12.99 5.46
C LYS A 27 -10.10 13.40 5.33
N GLU A 28 -10.45 14.57 5.82
CA GLU A 28 -11.82 15.07 5.92
C GLU A 28 -12.38 15.48 4.55
N GLN A 29 -11.50 15.77 3.59
CA GLN A 29 -11.88 16.22 2.26
C GLN A 29 -12.19 15.02 1.35
N ARG A 30 -13.37 15.02 0.71
CA ARG A 30 -13.75 13.98 -0.27
C ARG A 30 -12.85 13.93 -1.51
N TYR A 31 -12.28 15.07 -1.89
CA TYR A 31 -11.39 15.20 -3.04
C TYR A 31 -10.16 16.02 -2.67
N TRP A 32 -9.00 15.55 -3.12
CA TRP A 32 -7.73 16.25 -3.04
C TRP A 32 -7.49 17.08 -4.30
N THR A 33 -6.51 17.98 -4.24
CA THR A 33 -6.18 18.89 -5.33
C THR A 33 -4.76 18.65 -5.81
N GLN A 34 -4.62 18.49 -7.12
CA GLN A 34 -3.36 18.59 -7.85
C GLN A 34 -3.25 19.99 -8.43
N THR A 35 -2.13 20.67 -8.19
CA THR A 35 -1.80 21.97 -8.79
C THR A 35 -0.61 21.81 -9.72
N LEU A 36 -0.81 22.09 -11.00
CA LEU A 36 0.20 22.03 -12.06
C LEU A 36 0.61 23.45 -12.48
N PRO A 37 1.89 23.71 -12.77
CA PRO A 37 2.30 24.96 -13.37
C PRO A 37 1.71 25.09 -14.79
N ALA A 38 1.18 26.26 -15.12
CA ALA A 38 0.60 26.57 -16.44
C ALA A 38 1.37 27.68 -17.19
N GLY A 39 2.53 28.09 -16.66
CA GLY A 39 3.37 29.16 -17.23
C GLY A 39 2.95 30.56 -16.79
N ARG A 40 3.85 31.55 -16.92
CA ARG A 40 3.61 32.98 -16.61
C ARG A 40 2.95 33.25 -15.23
N GLY A 41 3.34 32.49 -14.21
CA GLY A 41 2.79 32.60 -12.84
C GLY A 41 1.41 31.95 -12.64
N TRP A 42 0.83 31.33 -13.67
CA TRP A 42 -0.46 30.65 -13.56
C TRP A 42 -0.31 29.18 -13.16
N SER A 43 -1.39 28.64 -12.58
CA SER A 43 -1.48 27.24 -12.21
C SER A 43 -2.82 26.64 -12.63
N GLN A 44 -2.81 25.40 -13.09
CA GLN A 44 -4.01 24.61 -13.34
C GLN A 44 -4.28 23.71 -12.12
N LYS A 45 -5.48 23.79 -11.56
CA LYS A 45 -5.92 22.91 -10.47
C LYS A 45 -6.83 21.81 -11.01
N ARG A 46 -6.58 20.57 -10.58
CA ARG A 46 -7.41 19.39 -10.88
C ARG A 46 -7.77 18.70 -9.58
N ARG A 47 -9.02 18.27 -9.44
CA ARG A 47 -9.47 17.51 -8.28
C ARG A 47 -9.42 16.02 -8.58
N PHE A 48 -9.05 15.22 -7.60
CA PHE A 48 -9.10 13.77 -7.67
C PHE A 48 -9.64 13.21 -6.36
N TYR A 49 -10.21 12.01 -6.40
CA TYR A 49 -10.81 11.41 -5.21
C TYR A 49 -9.75 11.15 -4.15
N ASN A 50 -10.11 11.37 -2.88
CA ASN A 50 -9.18 11.24 -1.77
C ASN A 50 -8.63 9.79 -1.70
N PRO A 51 -7.31 9.60 -1.83
CA PRO A 51 -6.71 8.28 -1.82
C PRO A 51 -6.84 7.55 -0.48
N ILE A 52 -6.98 8.29 0.63
CA ILE A 52 -7.24 7.70 1.96
C ILE A 52 -8.60 7.01 1.96
N LEU A 53 -9.66 7.73 1.54
CA LEU A 53 -11.01 7.17 1.47
C LEU A 53 -11.10 5.99 0.48
N GLN A 54 -10.38 6.09 -0.63
CA GLN A 54 -10.29 4.99 -1.59
C GLN A 54 -9.65 3.75 -0.94
N ASN A 55 -8.55 3.95 -0.20
CA ASN A 55 -7.82 2.84 0.39
C ASN A 55 -8.53 2.25 1.62
N ASP A 56 -9.28 3.04 2.38
CA ASP A 56 -10.21 2.54 3.41
C ASP A 56 -11.18 1.51 2.81
N GLY A 57 -11.76 1.81 1.64
CA GLY A 57 -12.64 0.89 0.93
C GLY A 57 -11.93 -0.39 0.44
N HIS A 58 -10.69 -0.27 -0.04
CA HIS A 58 -9.89 -1.42 -0.45
C HIS A 58 -9.55 -2.33 0.74
N LEU A 59 -9.09 -1.74 1.85
CA LEU A 59 -8.76 -2.46 3.07
C LEU A 59 -9.99 -3.15 3.65
N TYR A 60 -11.15 -2.47 3.68
CA TYR A 60 -12.40 -3.09 4.12
C TYR A 60 -12.71 -4.39 3.35
N ARG A 61 -12.58 -4.37 2.02
CA ARG A 61 -12.82 -5.56 1.20
C ARG A 61 -11.80 -6.67 1.47
N LEU A 62 -10.52 -6.30 1.58
CA LEU A 62 -9.45 -7.24 1.93
C LEU A 62 -9.69 -7.89 3.30
N TYR A 63 -10.08 -7.09 4.30
CA TYR A 63 -10.47 -7.59 5.61
C TYR A 63 -11.62 -8.59 5.53
N GLN A 64 -12.70 -8.28 4.79
CA GLN A 64 -13.82 -9.22 4.65
C GLN A 64 -13.40 -10.53 3.95
N LEU A 65 -12.51 -10.44 2.96
CA LEU A 65 -12.01 -11.61 2.24
C LEU A 65 -11.18 -12.54 3.12
N LEU A 66 -10.38 -11.96 4.02
CA LEU A 66 -9.46 -12.67 4.92
C LEU A 66 -10.08 -13.02 6.28
N ARG A 67 -11.21 -12.41 6.66
CA ARG A 67 -11.93 -12.65 7.93
C ARG A 67 -12.19 -14.13 8.24
N PRO A 68 -12.52 -15.01 7.28
CA PRO A 68 -12.75 -16.43 7.57
C PRO A 68 -11.47 -17.21 7.89
N MET A 69 -10.29 -16.66 7.59
CA MET A 69 -9.02 -17.34 7.84
C MET A 69 -8.67 -17.31 9.32
N ARG A 70 -8.09 -18.42 9.80
CA ARG A 70 -7.56 -18.54 11.16
C ARG A 70 -6.03 -18.51 11.11
N PHE A 71 -5.46 -17.66 11.95
CA PHE A 71 -4.03 -17.46 12.15
C PHE A 71 -3.66 -17.91 13.55
N VAL A 72 -2.62 -18.72 13.67
CA VAL A 72 -2.10 -19.21 14.96
C VAL A 72 -1.32 -18.09 15.63
N SER A 73 -0.63 -17.26 14.84
CA SER A 73 0.17 -16.11 15.29
C SER A 73 -0.67 -14.88 15.70
N GLY A 74 -2.01 -15.00 15.68
CA GLY A 74 -2.94 -13.89 15.83
C GLY A 74 -3.27 -13.19 14.50
N PRO A 75 -4.21 -12.23 14.49
CA PRO A 75 -4.61 -11.55 13.27
C PRO A 75 -3.43 -10.79 12.64
N PRO A 76 -3.29 -10.80 11.30
CA PRO A 76 -2.21 -10.09 10.63
C PRO A 76 -2.30 -8.58 10.87
N VAL A 77 -1.14 -7.95 11.00
CA VAL A 77 -1.02 -6.49 10.98
C VAL A 77 -1.09 -6.01 9.53
N TYR A 78 -1.78 -4.89 9.31
CA TYR A 78 -1.91 -4.29 7.99
C TYR A 78 -1.17 -2.96 7.96
N PHE A 79 -0.30 -2.80 6.96
CA PHE A 79 0.39 -1.56 6.68
C PHE A 79 -0.15 -0.98 5.38
N SER A 80 -0.69 0.23 5.44
CA SER A 80 -1.19 0.91 4.25
C SER A 80 -0.20 1.97 3.80
N TYR A 81 0.07 2.00 2.50
CA TYR A 81 0.92 3.00 1.86
C TYR A 81 0.20 3.60 0.65
N ILE A 82 0.03 4.92 0.70
CA ILE A 82 -0.40 5.73 -0.43
C ILE A 82 0.86 6.39 -1.00
N VAL A 83 1.30 5.90 -2.14
CA VAL A 83 2.63 6.19 -2.70
C VAL A 83 2.49 7.13 -3.87
N PHE A 84 3.03 8.33 -3.75
CA PHE A 84 3.08 9.30 -4.83
C PHE A 84 4.40 9.23 -5.60
N GLY A 85 4.36 9.38 -6.92
CA GLY A 85 5.59 9.45 -7.71
C GLY A 85 6.48 10.65 -7.31
N ASN A 86 7.78 10.58 -7.60
CA ASN A 86 8.74 11.64 -7.28
C ASN A 86 8.56 12.94 -8.10
N ARG A 87 7.58 12.96 -9.02
CA ARG A 87 7.24 14.12 -9.86
C ARG A 87 6.30 15.11 -9.19
N CYS A 88 5.84 14.79 -7.97
CA CYS A 88 5.02 15.71 -7.20
C CYS A 88 5.57 15.96 -5.80
N VAL A 89 5.25 17.15 -5.28
CA VAL A 89 5.53 17.56 -3.91
C VAL A 89 4.24 17.48 -3.11
N LEU A 90 4.28 16.76 -1.99
CA LEU A 90 3.21 16.71 -0.99
C LEU A 90 3.32 17.97 -0.12
N LYS A 91 2.45 18.96 -0.31
CA LYS A 91 2.52 20.24 0.42
C LYS A 91 1.68 20.23 1.70
N ASP A 92 0.38 20.11 1.54
CA ASP A 92 -0.58 20.14 2.64
C ASP A 92 -1.26 18.79 2.73
N VAL A 93 -0.45 17.75 2.93
CA VAL A 93 -0.89 16.35 2.99
C VAL A 93 -0.35 15.75 4.29
N PRO A 94 -1.18 15.08 5.11
CA PRO A 94 -0.69 14.42 6.31
C PRO A 94 0.27 13.28 5.92
N ARG A 95 1.43 13.18 6.59
CA ARG A 95 2.36 12.05 6.39
C ARG A 95 1.78 10.72 6.88
N ARG A 96 0.93 10.77 7.91
CA ARG A 96 0.20 9.63 8.46
C ARG A 96 -1.25 9.99 8.74
N SER A 97 -2.14 9.04 8.51
CA SER A 97 -3.57 9.17 8.84
C SER A 97 -4.11 7.80 9.25
N GLY A 98 -4.28 7.58 10.56
CA GLY A 98 -4.55 6.24 11.09
C GLY A 98 -3.44 5.26 10.67
N ILE A 99 -3.82 4.18 9.98
CA ILE A 99 -2.88 3.15 9.48
C ILE A 99 -2.25 3.51 8.12
N HIS A 100 -2.68 4.61 7.50
CA HIS A 100 -2.18 5.02 6.19
C HIS A 100 -0.91 5.85 6.34
N ASN A 101 0.15 5.41 5.68
CA ASN A 101 1.36 6.19 5.42
C ASN A 101 1.24 6.85 4.04
N ILE A 102 1.47 8.15 3.95
CA ILE A 102 1.41 8.92 2.71
C ILE A 102 2.78 9.52 2.44
N LEU A 103 3.40 9.08 1.36
CA LEU A 103 4.81 9.37 1.07
C LEU A 103 5.11 9.36 -0.42
N ASN A 104 6.27 9.89 -0.79
CA ASN A 104 6.80 9.78 -2.14
C ASN A 104 7.52 8.44 -2.35
N LEU A 105 7.57 7.94 -3.58
CA LEU A 105 8.19 6.65 -3.93
C LEU A 105 9.63 6.52 -3.42
N GLY A 106 10.41 7.61 -3.42
CA GLY A 106 11.77 7.61 -2.89
C GLY A 106 11.87 7.32 -1.38
N GLU A 107 10.81 7.52 -0.60
CA GLU A 107 10.74 7.27 0.84
C GLU A 107 10.15 5.86 1.17
N LEU A 108 9.69 5.13 0.15
CA LEU A 108 8.90 3.90 0.37
C LEU A 108 9.72 2.78 1.01
N PHE A 109 10.94 2.57 0.53
CA PHE A 109 11.77 1.45 0.96
C PHE A 109 12.16 1.55 2.44
N SER A 110 12.64 2.72 2.87
CA SER A 110 13.00 2.97 4.27
C SER A 110 11.78 2.84 5.18
N ALA A 111 10.63 3.38 4.77
CA ALA A 111 9.40 3.27 5.56
C ALA A 111 8.91 1.81 5.71
N ILE A 112 9.06 0.99 4.67
CA ILE A 112 8.75 -0.46 4.76
C ILE A 112 9.70 -1.15 5.72
N GLN A 113 11.02 -0.90 5.61
CA GLN A 113 12.03 -1.51 6.48
C GLN A 113 11.81 -1.15 7.94
N GLU A 114 11.61 0.14 8.26
CA GLU A 114 11.35 0.61 9.61
C GLU A 114 10.12 -0.07 10.21
N ASN A 115 9.00 -0.09 9.48
CA ASN A 115 7.77 -0.73 9.96
C ASN A 115 7.90 -2.26 10.09
N ALA A 116 8.68 -2.90 9.20
CA ALA A 116 8.96 -4.34 9.29
C ALA A 116 9.80 -4.70 10.53
N MET A 117 10.83 -3.89 10.81
CA MET A 117 11.68 -4.05 11.98
C MET A 117 10.90 -3.82 13.28
N GLU A 118 10.07 -2.79 13.32
CA GLU A 118 9.25 -2.47 14.50
C GLU A 118 8.21 -3.56 14.80
N ALA A 119 7.56 -4.08 13.77
CA ALA A 119 6.52 -5.09 13.95
C ALA A 119 7.08 -6.49 14.31
N GLY A 120 8.29 -6.81 13.83
CA GLY A 120 8.91 -8.13 13.96
C GLY A 120 8.14 -9.22 13.19
N ALA A 121 8.52 -10.48 13.33
CA ALA A 121 7.81 -11.60 12.71
C ALA A 121 6.47 -11.87 13.42
N ARG A 122 5.37 -11.76 12.67
CA ARG A 122 3.97 -11.95 13.09
C ARG A 122 3.23 -13.02 12.27
N LEU A 123 3.81 -13.47 11.16
CA LEU A 123 3.25 -14.48 10.28
C LEU A 123 4.29 -15.57 10.02
N THR A 124 3.85 -16.81 10.11
CA THR A 124 4.64 -17.99 9.73
C THR A 124 4.65 -18.18 8.21
N ALA A 125 5.60 -18.97 7.71
CA ALA A 125 5.66 -19.37 6.29
C ALA A 125 4.33 -19.97 5.81
N THR A 126 3.75 -20.88 6.60
CA THR A 126 2.47 -21.53 6.29
C THR A 126 1.31 -20.54 6.27
N GLU A 127 1.31 -19.53 7.15
CA GLU A 127 0.28 -18.47 7.11
C GLU A 127 0.42 -17.57 5.88
N ILE A 128 1.66 -17.23 5.49
CA ILE A 128 1.94 -16.48 4.27
C ILE A 128 1.50 -17.25 3.02
N GLU A 129 1.80 -18.55 2.94
CA GLU A 129 1.37 -19.41 1.83
C GLU A 129 -0.17 -19.51 1.75
N ARG A 130 -0.83 -19.66 2.89
CA ARG A 130 -2.31 -19.67 2.95
C ARG A 130 -2.89 -18.32 2.52
N LEU A 131 -2.26 -17.21 2.90
CA LEU A 131 -2.66 -15.87 2.46
C LEU A 131 -2.49 -15.72 0.93
N TYR A 132 -1.35 -16.15 0.39
CA TYR A 132 -1.09 -16.13 -1.04
C TYR A 132 -2.17 -16.92 -1.80
N ASN A 133 -2.41 -18.17 -1.43
CA ASN A 133 -3.41 -19.03 -2.08
C ASN A 133 -4.83 -18.44 -2.00
N ARG A 134 -5.14 -17.70 -0.93
CA ARG A 134 -6.44 -17.03 -0.78
C ARG A 134 -6.58 -15.80 -1.68
N LEU A 135 -5.50 -15.07 -1.91
CA LEU A 135 -5.48 -13.82 -2.66
C LEU A 135 -5.20 -14.02 -4.15
N GLU A 136 -4.51 -15.08 -4.54
CA GLU A 136 -4.12 -15.39 -5.92
C GLU A 136 -5.30 -15.27 -6.92
N PRO A 137 -6.51 -15.79 -6.65
CA PRO A 137 -7.62 -15.70 -7.61
C PRO A 137 -8.06 -14.27 -7.95
N TYR A 138 -7.64 -13.28 -7.14
CA TYR A 138 -7.96 -11.87 -7.31
C TYR A 138 -6.81 -11.08 -7.95
N THR A 139 -5.77 -11.77 -8.44
CA THR A 139 -4.60 -11.15 -9.07
C THR A 139 -4.63 -11.31 -10.59
N CYS A 140 -4.11 -10.32 -11.32
CA CYS A 140 -3.87 -10.39 -12.76
C CYS A 140 -2.37 -10.62 -13.06
N VAL A 141 -1.68 -11.40 -12.22
CA VAL A 141 -0.23 -11.66 -12.39
C VAL A 141 0.01 -12.84 -13.33
N ASP A 142 1.05 -12.73 -14.14
CA ASP A 142 1.49 -13.81 -15.02
C ASP A 142 2.07 -15.01 -14.25
N ASP A 143 2.22 -16.14 -14.94
CA ASP A 143 2.71 -17.37 -14.31
C ASP A 143 4.17 -17.29 -13.86
N THR A 144 4.97 -16.34 -14.37
CA THR A 144 6.38 -16.17 -13.97
C THR A 144 6.51 -15.55 -12.58
N VAL A 145 5.63 -14.61 -12.24
CA VAL A 145 5.52 -14.04 -10.89
C VAL A 145 5.10 -15.12 -9.89
N LYS A 146 4.21 -16.02 -10.30
CA LYS A 146 3.77 -17.17 -9.46
C LYS A 146 4.94 -18.12 -9.15
N GLN A 147 5.73 -18.48 -10.15
CA GLN A 147 6.88 -19.37 -9.96
C GLN A 147 7.95 -18.74 -9.06
N THR A 148 8.25 -17.46 -9.28
CA THR A 148 9.21 -16.71 -8.45
C THR A 148 8.80 -16.71 -6.98
N HIS A 149 7.50 -16.56 -6.69
CA HIS A 149 6.99 -16.62 -5.32
C HIS A 149 7.24 -17.99 -4.68
N ILE A 150 6.86 -19.08 -5.36
CA ILE A 150 7.04 -20.46 -4.88
C ILE A 150 8.52 -20.75 -4.58
N GLU A 151 9.42 -20.33 -5.47
CA GLU A 151 10.86 -20.50 -5.28
C GLU A 151 11.40 -19.71 -4.09
N SER A 152 10.95 -18.46 -3.91
CA SER A 152 11.39 -17.61 -2.80
C SER A 152 11.03 -18.19 -1.42
N ILE A 153 9.84 -18.79 -1.28
CA ILE A 153 9.42 -19.47 -0.04
C ILE A 153 10.32 -20.69 0.21
N ARG A 154 10.56 -21.51 -0.82
CA ARG A 154 11.39 -22.71 -0.70
C ARG A 154 12.84 -22.40 -0.32
N LEU A 155 13.39 -21.28 -0.80
CA LEU A 155 14.76 -20.87 -0.48
C LEU A 155 14.90 -20.25 0.92
N LYS A 156 13.89 -19.51 1.41
CA LYS A 156 13.95 -18.83 2.71
C LYS A 156 13.79 -19.78 3.92
N TYR A 157 13.15 -20.94 3.73
CA TYR A 157 12.85 -21.90 4.80
C TYR A 157 13.49 -23.29 4.58
N ARG A 158 14.62 -23.33 3.86
CA ARG A 158 15.50 -24.50 3.74
C ARG A 158 16.53 -24.50 4.86
#